data_AF-A0A2A7SA65-F1
#
_entry.id   AF-A0A2A7SA65-F1
#
_cell.length_a   1.000
_cell.length_b   1.000
_cell.length_c   1.000
_cell.angle_alpha   90.00
_cell.angle_beta   90.00
_cell.angle_gamma   90.00
#
_symmetry.space_group_name_H-M   'P 1'
#
loop_
_entity.id
_entity.type
_entity.pdbx_description
1 polymer ?
#
loop_
_entity_poly.entity_id
_entity_poly.type
_entity_poly.pdbx_seq_one_letter_code
_entity_poly.pdbx_strand_id
1 'polypeptide(L)'
;MSHHDGQLRARLILKATVTDFEIEAAFQSLLDWLGRPYSHYVADNSISLANHMLEILLDVRLSYSTDDVIRDLIANLHPLVDAPGCLEVYDFDTGDTESAVMPHFIGATPEDRAHAQVEYGILQAAEWLAPVLGNDAMQQLEHTIRNLPVISPTSSN
;
A
#
# COMPACT_ATOMS: atom_id res chain seq x y z
N MET A 1 -24.34 -9.54 8.12
CA MET A 1 -23.08 -9.61 7.36
C MET A 1 -21.98 -9.74 8.38
N SER A 2 -21.03 -10.69 8.21
CA SER A 2 -19.88 -10.77 9.10
C SER A 2 -18.95 -9.61 8.78
N HIS A 3 -18.51 -8.90 9.81
CA HIS A 3 -17.45 -7.92 9.72
C HIS A 3 -16.37 -8.36 10.69
N HIS A 4 -15.13 -8.15 10.31
CA HIS A 4 -13.99 -8.48 11.15
C HIS A 4 -12.98 -7.35 11.15
N ASP A 5 -12.13 -7.34 12.17
CA ASP A 5 -11.15 -6.28 12.32
C ASP A 5 -9.98 -6.50 11.36
N GLY A 6 -9.52 -5.41 10.78
CA GLY A 6 -8.39 -5.37 9.87
C GLY A 6 -7.65 -4.05 9.97
N GLN A 7 -6.60 -3.89 9.17
CA GLN A 7 -5.80 -2.67 9.19
C GLN A 7 -5.27 -2.34 7.80
N LEU A 8 -5.25 -1.06 7.46
CA LEU A 8 -4.58 -0.55 6.28
C LEU A 8 -3.23 0.02 6.68
N ARG A 9 -2.15 -0.38 6.00
CA ARG A 9 -0.81 0.16 6.20
C ARG A 9 -0.18 0.61 4.90
N ALA A 10 0.35 1.82 4.87
CA ALA A 10 1.15 2.27 3.74
C ALA A 10 2.15 3.35 4.14
N ARG A 11 3.20 3.44 3.34
CA ARG A 11 4.12 4.58 3.32
C ARG A 11 4.37 4.96 1.87
N LEU A 12 3.78 6.06 1.43
CA LEU A 12 3.76 6.47 0.03
C LEU A 12 4.45 7.82 -0.13
N ILE A 13 5.33 7.92 -1.12
CA ILE A 13 5.95 9.20 -1.50
C ILE A 13 5.00 9.87 -2.50
N LEU A 14 4.45 11.02 -2.12
CA LEU A 14 3.55 11.83 -2.93
C LEU A 14 4.31 12.85 -3.77
N LYS A 15 3.69 13.29 -4.87
CA LYS A 15 4.21 14.41 -5.66
C LYS A 15 4.25 15.67 -4.80
N ALA A 16 5.25 16.51 -5.02
CA ALA A 16 5.43 17.74 -4.25
C ALA A 16 4.25 18.73 -4.34
N THR A 17 3.41 18.60 -5.38
CA THR A 17 2.23 19.44 -5.61
C THR A 17 0.96 18.96 -4.90
N VAL A 18 0.97 17.74 -4.33
CA VAL A 18 -0.22 17.17 -3.68
C VAL A 18 -0.54 17.93 -2.40
N THR A 19 -1.81 18.29 -2.27
CA THR A 19 -2.38 19.02 -1.14
C THR A 19 -3.17 18.10 -0.21
N ASP A 20 -3.35 18.52 1.05
CA ASP A 20 -4.21 17.81 2.01
C ASP A 20 -5.64 17.59 1.48
N PHE A 21 -6.15 18.55 0.69
CA PHE A 21 -7.46 18.42 0.05
C PHE A 21 -7.53 17.27 -0.97
N GLU A 22 -6.47 17.08 -1.77
CA GLU A 22 -6.40 15.97 -2.73
C GLU A 22 -6.24 14.62 -2.02
N ILE A 23 -5.53 14.60 -0.88
CA ILE A 23 -5.42 13.41 -0.03
C ILE A 23 -6.80 13.09 0.56
N GLU A 24 -7.46 14.06 1.19
CA GLU A 24 -8.82 13.88 1.73
C GLU A 24 -9.79 13.37 0.65
N ALA A 25 -9.76 13.97 -0.54
CA ALA A 25 -10.57 13.52 -1.68
C ALA A 25 -10.27 12.07 -2.08
N ALA A 26 -9.01 11.64 -2.03
CA ALA A 26 -8.64 10.25 -2.34
C ALA A 26 -9.20 9.25 -1.32
N PHE A 27 -9.35 9.67 -0.07
CA PHE A 27 -9.91 8.87 1.02
C PHE A 27 -11.45 8.92 1.11
N GLN A 28 -12.12 9.77 0.34
CA GLN A 28 -13.55 10.09 0.55
C GLN A 28 -14.45 8.85 0.63
N SER A 29 -14.34 7.89 -0.29
CA SER A 29 -15.14 6.65 -0.25
C SER A 29 -14.95 5.87 1.05
N LEU A 30 -13.72 5.84 1.57
CA LEU A 30 -13.38 5.16 2.82
C LEU A 30 -13.88 5.93 4.05
N LEU A 31 -13.76 7.26 4.04
CA LEU A 31 -14.25 8.13 5.11
C LEU A 31 -15.78 8.07 5.24
N ASP A 32 -16.49 8.06 4.12
CA ASP A 32 -17.95 7.92 4.07
C ASP A 32 -18.37 6.57 4.66
N TRP A 33 -17.66 5.51 4.31
CA TRP A 33 -17.90 4.17 4.83
C TRP A 33 -17.58 4.05 6.34
N LEU A 34 -16.49 4.68 6.80
CA LEU A 34 -16.11 4.73 8.22
C LEU A 34 -17.00 5.66 9.06
N GLY A 35 -17.72 6.59 8.41
CA GLY A 35 -18.59 7.57 9.06
C GLY A 35 -17.83 8.61 9.89
N ARG A 36 -16.57 8.90 9.55
CA ARG A 36 -15.73 9.90 10.24
C ARG A 36 -14.98 10.79 9.25
N PRO A 37 -14.82 12.09 9.56
CA PRO A 37 -14.11 13.01 8.67
C PRO A 37 -12.60 12.76 8.67
N TYR A 38 -11.91 13.18 7.61
CA TYR A 38 -10.46 13.07 7.47
C TYR A 38 -9.69 13.63 8.67
N SER A 39 -10.10 14.80 9.16
CA SER A 39 -9.50 15.47 10.32
C SER A 39 -9.48 14.63 11.60
N HIS A 40 -10.37 13.64 11.75
CA HIS A 40 -10.34 12.70 12.86
C HIS A 40 -9.08 11.84 12.84
N TYR A 41 -8.76 11.29 11.67
CA TYR A 41 -7.63 10.38 11.44
C TYR A 41 -6.29 11.10 11.37
N VAL A 42 -6.29 12.38 11.01
CA VAL A 42 -5.11 13.23 11.16
C VAL A 42 -4.83 13.51 12.64
N ALA A 43 -5.88 13.79 13.43
CA ALA A 43 -5.72 14.13 14.84
C ALA A 43 -5.24 12.95 15.71
N ASP A 44 -5.56 11.71 15.33
CA ASP A 44 -5.10 10.50 16.02
C ASP A 44 -3.82 9.87 15.43
N ASN A 45 -3.26 10.49 14.38
CA ASN A 45 -2.09 10.04 13.61
C ASN A 45 -2.28 8.74 12.81
N SER A 46 -3.51 8.30 12.56
CA SER A 46 -3.79 7.19 11.64
C SER A 46 -3.49 7.54 10.18
N ILE A 47 -3.59 8.83 9.84
CA ILE A 47 -3.13 9.38 8.56
C ILE A 47 -2.23 10.56 8.86
N SER A 48 -0.99 10.53 8.35
CA SER A 48 -0.08 11.65 8.52
C SER A 48 0.67 11.98 7.23
N LEU A 49 0.97 13.26 7.03
CA LEU A 49 1.74 13.76 5.91
C LEU A 49 2.94 14.55 6.44
N ALA A 50 4.15 14.10 6.13
CA ALA A 50 5.38 14.82 6.46
C ALA A 50 6.38 14.70 5.32
N ASN A 51 6.92 15.84 4.85
CA ASN A 51 7.92 15.86 3.76
C ASN A 51 7.48 15.07 2.52
N HIS A 52 6.23 15.24 2.08
CA HIS A 52 5.61 14.51 0.97
C HIS A 52 5.48 12.99 1.18
N MET A 53 5.72 12.49 2.40
CA MET A 53 5.48 11.10 2.74
C MET A 53 4.13 10.97 3.45
N LEU A 54 3.22 10.25 2.81
CA LEU A 54 1.94 9.85 3.37
C LEU A 54 2.11 8.54 4.12
N GLU A 55 1.86 8.57 5.42
CA GLU A 55 1.82 7.38 6.27
C GLU A 55 0.37 7.06 6.61
N ILE A 56 -0.02 5.80 6.38
CA ILE A 56 -1.35 5.27 6.67
C ILE A 56 -1.16 4.13 7.68
N LEU A 57 -1.83 4.23 8.81
CA LEU A 57 -1.99 3.17 9.80
C LEU A 57 -3.41 3.25 10.33
N LEU A 58 -4.34 2.59 9.65
CA LEU A 58 -5.77 2.80 9.87
C LEU A 58 -6.46 1.48 10.23
N ASP A 59 -7.08 1.44 11.40
CA ASP A 59 -7.93 0.31 11.79
C ASP A 59 -9.26 0.39 11.04
N VAL A 60 -9.65 -0.71 10.40
CA VAL A 60 -10.85 -0.81 9.56
C VAL A 60 -11.63 -2.08 9.88
N ARG A 61 -12.94 -2.09 9.59
CA ARG A 61 -13.73 -3.32 9.60
C ARG A 61 -13.84 -3.90 8.19
N LEU A 62 -13.19 -5.02 7.95
CA LEU A 62 -13.25 -5.67 6.66
C LEU A 62 -14.55 -6.45 6.49
N SER A 63 -15.02 -6.48 5.25
CA SER A 63 -16.21 -7.19 4.78
C SER A 63 -16.20 -7.20 3.26
N TYR A 64 -17.06 -7.99 2.64
CA TYR A 64 -17.20 -8.01 1.18
C TYR A 64 -17.47 -6.62 0.58
N SER A 65 -18.22 -5.76 1.27
CA SER A 65 -18.47 -4.38 0.82
C SER A 65 -17.26 -3.45 0.96
N THR A 66 -16.27 -3.82 1.76
CA THR A 66 -15.05 -3.03 1.99
C THR A 66 -14.08 -3.13 0.80
N ASP A 67 -14.16 -4.21 0.00
CA ASP A 67 -13.30 -4.43 -1.16
C ASP A 67 -13.42 -3.32 -2.22
N ASP A 68 -14.65 -2.88 -2.51
CA ASP A 68 -14.88 -1.80 -3.48
C ASP A 68 -14.34 -0.46 -2.94
N VAL A 69 -14.51 -0.20 -1.65
CA VAL A 69 -14.01 1.02 -0.99
C VAL A 69 -12.48 1.06 -0.99
N ILE A 70 -11.82 -0.07 -0.71
CA ILE A 70 -10.36 -0.18 -0.76
C ILE A 70 -9.87 -0.02 -2.21
N ARG A 71 -10.58 -0.61 -3.19
CA ARG A 71 -10.25 -0.46 -4.61
C ARG A 71 -10.34 0.99 -5.06
N ASP A 72 -11.37 1.71 -4.64
CA ASP A 72 -11.54 3.14 -4.93
C ASP A 72 -10.40 3.97 -4.30
N LEU A 73 -10.06 3.71 -3.03
CA LEU A 73 -8.90 4.34 -2.38
C LEU A 73 -7.62 4.13 -3.19
N ILE A 74 -7.32 2.89 -3.58
CA ILE A 74 -6.11 2.56 -4.36
C ILE A 74 -6.10 3.30 -5.70
N ALA A 75 -7.23 3.30 -6.41
CA ALA A 75 -7.37 4.00 -7.68
C ALA A 75 -7.12 5.51 -7.54
N ASN A 76 -7.61 6.10 -6.45
CA ASN A 76 -7.43 7.53 -6.17
C ASN A 76 -6.01 7.88 -5.69
N LEU A 77 -5.27 6.94 -5.11
CA LEU A 77 -3.88 7.14 -4.69
C LEU A 77 -2.89 7.08 -5.86
N HIS A 78 -3.16 6.28 -6.90
CA HIS A 78 -2.29 6.18 -8.09
C HIS A 78 -1.84 7.53 -8.69
N PRO A 79 -2.72 8.51 -8.95
CA PRO A 79 -2.30 9.79 -9.54
C PRO A 79 -1.50 10.68 -8.57
N LEU A 80 -1.54 10.43 -7.26
CA LEU A 80 -0.93 11.28 -6.24
C LEU A 80 0.54 10.93 -5.96
N VAL A 81 0.95 9.68 -6.19
CA VAL A 81 2.29 9.23 -5.86
C VAL A 81 3.35 9.73 -6.83
N ASP A 82 4.52 10.07 -6.30
CA ASP A 82 5.74 10.42 -7.06
C ASP A 82 6.62 9.21 -7.33
N ALA A 83 6.59 8.24 -6.41
CA ALA A 83 7.30 6.98 -6.53
C ALA A 83 6.34 5.80 -6.34
N PRO A 84 6.63 4.65 -6.98
CA PRO A 84 5.90 3.42 -6.73
C PRO A 84 5.92 3.02 -5.25
N GLY A 85 4.83 2.44 -4.76
CA GLY A 85 4.72 1.99 -3.38
C GLY A 85 3.65 0.92 -3.19
N CYS A 86 3.34 0.58 -1.94
CA CYS A 86 2.32 -0.40 -1.60
C CYS A 86 1.42 0.06 -0.47
N LEU A 87 0.17 -0.38 -0.53
CA LEU A 87 -0.80 -0.39 0.55
C LEU A 87 -1.06 -1.85 0.94
N GLU A 88 -0.75 -2.21 2.17
CA GLU A 88 -1.04 -3.51 2.74
C GLU A 88 -2.41 -3.48 3.42
N VAL A 89 -3.24 -4.47 3.11
CA VAL A 89 -4.49 -4.75 3.82
C VAL A 89 -4.25 -5.95 4.73
N TYR A 90 -4.32 -5.72 6.03
CA TYR A 90 -4.24 -6.77 7.02
C TYR A 90 -5.64 -7.27 7.35
N ASP A 91 -5.86 -8.56 7.12
CA ASP A 91 -7.07 -9.28 7.50
C ASP A 91 -6.74 -10.23 8.65
N PHE A 92 -7.26 -9.93 9.85
CA PHE A 92 -6.93 -10.69 11.06
C PHE A 92 -7.86 -11.89 11.32
N ASP A 93 -8.90 -12.11 10.51
CA ASP A 93 -9.93 -13.14 10.75
C ASP A 93 -9.99 -14.20 9.64
N THR A 94 -8.96 -14.28 8.79
CA THR A 94 -8.92 -15.23 7.65
C THR A 94 -8.89 -16.69 8.06
N GLY A 95 -8.52 -17.02 9.31
CA GLY A 95 -8.21 -18.39 9.74
C GLY A 95 -7.00 -19.01 9.00
N ASP A 96 -6.38 -18.25 8.10
CA ASP A 96 -5.24 -18.60 7.27
C ASP A 96 -4.19 -17.49 7.39
N THR A 97 -3.16 -17.76 8.18
CA THR A 97 -2.10 -16.79 8.49
C THR A 97 -1.28 -16.38 7.27
N GLU A 98 -1.28 -17.16 6.18
CA GLU A 98 -0.57 -16.81 4.95
C GLU A 98 -1.35 -15.76 4.13
N SER A 99 -2.67 -15.67 4.32
CA SER A 99 -3.57 -14.71 3.66
C SER A 99 -3.84 -13.45 4.49
N ALA A 100 -3.17 -13.30 5.64
CA ALA A 100 -3.42 -12.20 6.57
C ALA A 100 -2.94 -10.83 6.05
N VAL A 101 -2.11 -10.79 5.01
CA VAL A 101 -1.60 -9.54 4.41
C VAL A 101 -1.78 -9.58 2.91
N MET A 102 -2.56 -8.65 2.37
CA MET A 102 -2.80 -8.49 0.95
C MET A 102 -2.20 -7.16 0.45
N PRO A 103 -1.04 -7.20 -0.24
CA PRO A 103 -0.42 -5.98 -0.78
C PRO A 103 -1.11 -5.52 -2.06
N HIS A 104 -1.36 -4.22 -2.15
CA HIS A 104 -1.84 -3.53 -3.33
C HIS A 104 -0.80 -2.52 -3.81
N PHE A 105 -0.33 -2.68 -5.04
CA PHE A 105 0.76 -1.87 -5.60
C PHE A 105 0.23 -0.57 -6.21
N ILE A 106 0.82 0.54 -5.80
CA ILE A 106 0.41 1.90 -6.16
C ILE A 106 1.49 2.51 -7.05
N GLY A 107 1.07 3.07 -8.18
CA GLY A 107 1.94 3.75 -9.14
C GLY A 107 1.10 4.47 -10.19
N ALA A 108 1.67 5.52 -10.81
CA ALA A 108 0.97 6.30 -11.82
C ALA A 108 0.70 5.49 -13.11
N THR A 109 1.58 4.54 -13.43
CA THR A 109 1.49 3.67 -14.59
C THR A 109 1.45 2.18 -14.22
N PRO A 110 1.04 1.27 -15.14
CA PRO A 110 1.16 -0.17 -14.93
C PRO A 110 2.60 -0.62 -14.65
N GLU A 111 3.58 0.00 -15.30
CA GLU A 111 5.00 -0.28 -15.12
C GLU A 111 5.44 0.10 -13.71
N ASP A 112 5.05 1.28 -13.21
CA ASP A 112 5.30 1.69 -11.83
C ASP A 112 4.76 0.67 -10.82
N ARG A 113 3.52 0.19 -11.03
CA ARG A 113 2.92 -0.82 -10.14
C ARG A 113 3.69 -2.14 -10.16
N ALA A 114 4.19 -2.54 -11.33
CA ALA A 114 5.04 -3.73 -11.43
C ALA A 114 6.39 -3.52 -10.73
N HIS A 115 6.97 -2.32 -10.81
CA HIS A 115 8.18 -1.96 -10.04
C HIS A 115 7.92 -1.99 -8.52
N ALA A 116 6.80 -1.44 -8.06
CA ALA A 116 6.41 -1.54 -6.65
C ALA A 116 6.28 -2.99 -6.18
N GLN A 117 5.74 -3.89 -7.03
CA GLN A 117 5.68 -5.31 -6.73
C GLN A 117 7.07 -5.95 -6.58
N VAL A 118 8.01 -5.57 -7.44
CA VAL A 118 9.40 -6.05 -7.35
C VAL A 118 10.07 -5.55 -6.08
N GLU A 119 9.96 -4.26 -5.76
CA GLU A 119 10.55 -3.69 -4.54
C GLU A 119 9.95 -4.31 -3.27
N TYR A 120 8.63 -4.54 -3.26
CA TYR A 120 7.97 -5.25 -2.18
C TYR A 120 8.51 -6.68 -2.05
N GLY A 121 8.65 -7.41 -3.15
CA GLY A 121 9.22 -8.77 -3.15
C GLY A 121 10.66 -8.81 -2.65
N ILE A 122 11.48 -7.82 -3.02
CA ILE A 122 12.83 -7.65 -2.50
C ILE A 122 12.81 -7.45 -0.98
N LEU A 123 11.95 -6.56 -0.48
CA LEU A 123 11.82 -6.27 0.95
C LEU A 123 11.45 -7.55 1.72
N GLN A 124 10.42 -8.27 1.26
CA GLN A 124 9.99 -9.52 1.86
C GLN A 124 11.09 -10.58 1.83
N ALA A 125 11.81 -10.71 0.71
CA ALA A 125 12.92 -11.67 0.61
C ALA A 125 14.07 -11.31 1.57
N ALA A 126 14.37 -10.03 1.75
CA ALA A 126 15.43 -9.57 2.64
C ALA A 126 15.20 -10.02 4.10
N GLU A 127 13.96 -10.02 4.57
CA GLU A 127 13.62 -10.44 5.95
C GLU A 127 14.09 -11.87 6.26
N TRP A 128 13.98 -12.77 5.27
CA TRP A 128 14.34 -14.18 5.44
C TRP A 128 15.76 -14.50 5.00
N LEU A 129 16.24 -13.83 3.95
CA LEU A 129 17.52 -14.17 3.32
C LEU A 129 18.71 -13.41 3.90
N ALA A 130 18.54 -12.14 4.31
CA ALA A 130 19.65 -11.35 4.84
C ALA A 130 20.32 -11.99 6.07
N PRO A 131 19.58 -12.59 7.04
CA PRO A 131 20.21 -13.26 8.19
C PRO A 131 21.07 -14.47 7.83
N VAL A 132 20.83 -15.12 6.68
CA VAL A 132 21.51 -16.34 6.26
C VAL A 132 22.64 -16.05 5.27
N LEU A 133 22.41 -15.13 4.33
CA LEU A 133 23.37 -14.77 3.28
C LEU A 133 24.34 -13.66 3.71
N GLY A 134 23.94 -12.85 4.70
CA GLY A 134 24.63 -11.62 5.07
C GLY A 134 24.24 -10.43 4.18
N ASN A 135 24.43 -9.22 4.70
CA ASN A 135 23.98 -7.99 4.06
C ASN A 135 24.62 -7.76 2.68
N ASP A 136 25.91 -8.05 2.50
CA ASP A 136 26.61 -7.83 1.24
C ASP A 136 26.05 -8.71 0.10
N ALA A 137 25.75 -9.98 0.40
CA ALA A 137 25.16 -10.90 -0.56
C ALA A 137 23.71 -10.52 -0.87
N MET A 138 22.94 -10.07 0.13
CA MET A 138 21.59 -9.56 -0.09
C MET A 138 21.63 -8.34 -1.01
N GLN A 139 22.50 -7.36 -0.76
CA GLN A 139 22.64 -6.17 -1.61
C GLN A 139 22.96 -6.51 -3.08
N GLN A 140 23.82 -7.52 -3.32
CA GLN A 140 24.10 -8.00 -4.67
C GLN A 140 22.87 -8.63 -5.33
N LEU A 141 22.08 -9.39 -4.58
CA LEU A 141 20.83 -9.98 -5.06
C LEU A 141 19.82 -8.88 -5.42
N GLU A 142 19.62 -7.90 -4.55
CA GLU A 142 18.74 -6.76 -4.82
C GLU A 142 19.15 -6.00 -6.08
N HIS A 143 20.46 -5.71 -6.21
CA HIS A 143 21.00 -5.04 -7.39
C HIS A 143 20.74 -5.87 -8.67
N THR A 144 20.91 -7.18 -8.59
CA THR A 144 20.66 -8.08 -9.71
C THR A 144 19.18 -8.05 -10.11
N ILE A 145 18.26 -8.17 -9.15
CA ILE A 145 16.81 -8.18 -9.40
C ILE A 145 16.36 -6.85 -10.02
N ARG A 146 16.81 -5.71 -9.49
CA ARG A 146 16.45 -4.37 -10.00
C ARG A 146 16.91 -4.10 -11.43
N ASN A 147 17.93 -4.83 -11.90
CA ASN A 147 18.43 -4.73 -13.28
C ASN A 147 17.72 -5.69 -14.24
N LEU A 148 16.85 -6.58 -13.76
CA LEU A 148 16.05 -7.44 -14.63
C LEU A 148 14.91 -6.64 -15.26
N PRO A 149 14.50 -6.98 -16.50
CA PRO A 149 13.36 -6.32 -17.13
C PRO A 149 12.08 -6.63 -16.35
N VAL A 150 11.37 -5.57 -15.95
CA VAL A 150 10.07 -5.71 -15.30
C VAL A 150 9.01 -5.91 -16.38
N ILE A 151 8.38 -7.08 -16.37
CA ILE A 151 7.28 -7.38 -17.28
C ILE A 151 6.00 -6.95 -16.57
N SER A 152 5.31 -5.92 -17.11
CA SER A 152 3.98 -5.59 -16.63
C SER A 152 3.05 -6.79 -16.92
N PRO A 153 2.33 -7.33 -15.92
CA PRO A 153 1.33 -8.35 -16.21
C PRO A 153 0.32 -7.75 -17.18
N THR A 154 0.27 -8.27 -18.41
CA THR A 154 -0.78 -7.92 -19.36
C THR A 154 -2.11 -8.22 -18.70
N SER A 155 -2.97 -7.21 -18.58
CA SER A 155 -4.34 -7.38 -18.11
C SER A 155 -4.97 -8.54 -18.87
N SER A 156 -5.14 -9.69 -18.22
CA SER A 156 -5.96 -10.77 -18.74
C SER A 156 -7.40 -10.26 -18.74
N ASN A 157 -7.98 -10.12 -19.94
CA ASN A 157 -9.40 -9.85 -20.14
C ASN A 157 -10.28 -10.96 -19.54
#